data_AF-A0A210Q2K3-F1
#
_entry.id   AF-A0A210Q2K3-F1
#
_cell.length_a   1.000
_cell.length_b   1.000
_cell.length_c   1.000
_cell.angle_alpha   90.00
_cell.angle_beta   90.00
_cell.angle_gamma   90.00
#
_symmetry.space_group_name_H-M   'P 1'
#
loop_
_entity.id
_entity.type
_entity.pdbx_description
1 polymer ?
#
loop_
_entity_poly.entity_id
_entity_poly.type
_entity_poly.pdbx_seq_one_letter_code
_entity_poly.pdbx_strand_id
1 'polypeptide(L)'
;MGTCLCGVFIDIPYGLYAGVRLGLLTIAVQSQRSASYTLSTPKDEDIYLDSSMHRYLHQLPNIRIFRMEASLYFATSAIFKNKLYKEVCDPRQLAKSAEMEKKNGIEYTENGGDEDVTKRPQRELKYLVIDCSLVSYVDINGMKVLAQITKEFRKVNVTVVLARCSRNVIC
;
A
#
# COMPACT_ATOMS: atom_id res chain seq x y z
N MET A 1 1.92 -27.04 -11.51
CA MET A 1 1.22 -28.31 -11.81
C MET A 1 0.17 -28.07 -12.90
N GLY A 2 0.56 -27.71 -14.13
CA GLY A 2 -0.42 -27.40 -15.19
C GLY A 2 0.08 -27.55 -16.63
N THR A 3 1.39 -27.66 -16.85
CA THR A 3 1.99 -27.75 -18.19
C THR A 3 2.30 -29.18 -18.63
N CYS A 4 2.35 -30.18 -17.73
CA CYS A 4 2.81 -31.52 -18.09
C CYS A 4 1.75 -32.41 -18.77
N LEU A 5 0.45 -32.11 -18.68
CA LEU A 5 -0.59 -32.96 -19.31
C LEU A 5 -1.18 -32.40 -20.62
N CYS A 6 -0.90 -31.15 -21.00
CA CYS A 6 -1.55 -30.52 -22.16
C CYS A 6 -0.75 -30.64 -23.47
N GLY A 7 0.56 -30.90 -23.40
CA GLY A 7 1.44 -30.89 -24.58
C GLY A 7 1.60 -32.24 -25.30
N VAL A 8 1.14 -33.35 -24.72
CA VAL A 8 1.47 -34.70 -25.23
C VAL A 8 0.53 -35.16 -26.36
N PHE A 9 -0.63 -34.52 -26.55
CA PHE A 9 -1.67 -34.97 -27.49
C PHE A 9 -1.98 -33.99 -28.63
N ILE A 10 -1.18 -32.93 -28.80
CA ILE A 10 -1.43 -31.84 -29.75
C ILE A 10 -0.22 -31.75 -30.69
N ASP A 11 -0.47 -31.69 -32.00
CA ASP A 11 0.55 -31.48 -33.04
C ASP A 11 1.53 -30.37 -32.63
N ILE A 12 2.84 -30.60 -32.85
CA ILE A 12 3.97 -29.74 -32.45
C ILE A 12 3.69 -28.22 -32.56
N PRO A 13 3.16 -27.67 -33.69
CA PRO A 13 2.87 -26.24 -33.81
C PRO A 13 1.79 -25.72 -32.85
N TYR A 14 0.74 -26.50 -32.59
CA TYR A 14 -0.34 -26.11 -31.67
C TYR A 14 0.11 -26.21 -30.21
N GLY A 15 0.99 -27.16 -29.88
CA GLY A 15 1.62 -27.26 -28.56
C GLY A 15 2.49 -26.04 -28.23
N LEU A 16 3.29 -25.57 -29.19
CA LEU A 16 4.07 -24.34 -29.06
C LEU A 16 3.17 -23.12 -28.83
N TYR A 17 2.09 -22.99 -29.62
CA TYR A 17 1.15 -21.88 -29.50
C TYR A 17 0.46 -21.84 -28.12
N ALA A 18 -0.03 -22.98 -27.65
CA ALA A 18 -0.66 -23.11 -26.34
C ALA A 18 0.35 -22.80 -25.22
N GLY A 19 1.59 -23.28 -25.33
CA GLY A 19 2.66 -23.03 -24.37
C GLY A 19 3.02 -21.54 -24.26
N VAL A 20 3.21 -20.85 -25.39
CA VAL A 20 3.51 -19.41 -25.40
C VAL A 20 2.34 -18.62 -24.81
N ARG A 21 1.09 -18.92 -25.19
CA ARG A 21 -0.10 -18.26 -24.64
C ARG A 21 -0.20 -18.45 -23.11
N LEU A 22 -0.07 -19.67 -22.62
CA LEU A 22 -0.11 -19.98 -21.19
C LEU A 22 1.06 -19.32 -20.44
N GLY A 23 2.25 -19.27 -21.05
CA GLY A 23 3.42 -18.59 -20.49
C GLY A 23 3.19 -17.09 -20.31
N LEU A 24 2.74 -16.41 -21.37
CA LEU A 24 2.40 -14.97 -21.32
C LEU A 24 1.29 -14.68 -20.31
N LEU A 25 0.25 -15.51 -20.28
CA LEU A 25 -0.84 -15.38 -19.32
C LEU A 25 -0.36 -15.56 -17.87
N THR A 26 0.52 -16.53 -17.63
CA THR A 26 1.08 -16.79 -16.29
C THR A 26 1.91 -15.59 -15.81
N ILE A 27 2.75 -15.02 -16.68
CA ILE A 27 3.53 -13.82 -16.36
C ILE A 27 2.58 -12.65 -16.04
N ALA A 28 1.52 -12.45 -16.83
CA ALA A 28 0.57 -11.38 -16.61
C ALA A 28 -0.20 -11.53 -15.28
N VAL A 29 -0.62 -12.74 -14.92
CA VAL A 29 -1.31 -13.02 -13.64
C VAL A 29 -0.36 -12.85 -12.46
N GLN A 30 0.87 -13.36 -12.58
CA GLN A 30 1.87 -13.21 -11.52
C GLN A 30 2.26 -11.74 -11.31
N SER A 31 2.37 -10.97 -12.39
CA SER A 31 2.69 -9.53 -12.34
C SER A 31 1.61 -8.70 -11.62
N GLN A 32 0.35 -9.13 -11.66
CA GLN A 32 -0.76 -8.41 -11.00
C GLN A 32 -0.91 -8.76 -9.52
N ARG A 33 -0.28 -9.85 -9.05
CA ARG A 33 -0.30 -10.27 -7.64
C ARG A 33 0.79 -9.57 -6.85
N SER A 34 0.57 -8.29 -6.57
CA SER A 34 1.52 -7.46 -5.83
C SER A 34 1.17 -7.45 -4.35
N ALA A 35 2.11 -7.76 -3.46
CA ALA A 35 1.90 -7.60 -2.03
C ALA A 35 2.03 -6.13 -1.60
N SER A 36 1.44 -5.78 -0.47
CA SER A 36 1.52 -4.44 0.12
C SER A 36 1.66 -4.54 1.63
N TYR A 37 2.43 -3.64 2.21
CA TYR A 37 2.83 -3.70 3.61
C TYR A 37 2.81 -2.30 4.23
N THR A 38 2.41 -2.24 5.50
CA THR A 38 2.63 -1.05 6.33
C THR A 38 3.90 -1.27 7.13
N LEU A 39 4.85 -0.33 7.04
CA LEU A 39 6.09 -0.42 7.78
C LEU A 39 5.96 0.26 9.15
N SER A 40 6.51 -0.39 10.17
CA SER A 40 6.54 0.03 11.58
C SER A 40 7.95 -0.17 12.13
N THR A 41 8.27 0.50 13.24
CA THR A 41 9.62 0.41 13.82
C THR A 41 9.60 -0.33 15.17
N PRO A 42 10.64 -1.12 15.51
CA PRO A 42 10.91 -1.49 16.88
C PRO A 42 11.22 -0.26 17.74
N LYS A 43 11.10 -0.40 19.06
CA LYS A 43 11.47 0.68 19.97
C LYS A 43 12.99 0.92 19.90
N ASP A 44 13.39 2.18 19.71
CA ASP A 44 14.78 2.67 19.70
C ASP A 44 15.70 2.17 18.56
N GLU A 45 15.14 1.74 17.43
CA GLU A 45 15.92 1.38 16.22
C GLU A 45 15.45 2.13 14.96
N ASP A 46 16.37 2.40 14.03
CA ASP A 46 16.10 3.03 12.72
C ASP A 46 15.71 1.99 11.64
N ILE A 47 15.15 0.85 12.05
CA ILE A 47 14.82 -0.27 11.16
C ILE A 47 13.32 -0.32 10.94
N TYR A 48 12.90 -0.14 9.68
CA TYR A 48 11.49 -0.26 9.29
C TYR A 48 11.16 -1.70 8.86
N LEU A 49 10.32 -2.36 9.64
CA LEU A 49 9.89 -3.74 9.40
C LEU A 49 8.41 -3.79 9.06
N ASP A 50 8.02 -4.83 8.33
CA ASP A 50 6.60 -5.07 8.05
C ASP A 50 5.85 -5.36 9.35
N SER A 51 4.81 -4.56 9.60
CA SER A 51 3.93 -4.68 10.76
C SER A 51 3.21 -6.02 10.81
N SER A 52 3.05 -6.73 9.69
CA SER A 52 2.38 -8.03 9.65
C SER A 52 3.26 -9.18 10.15
N MET A 53 4.58 -9.03 10.07
CA MET A 53 5.53 -10.12 10.30
C MET A 53 6.04 -10.18 11.76
N HIS A 54 6.02 -9.08 12.50
CA HIS A 54 6.61 -9.01 13.84
C HIS A 54 5.64 -8.45 14.88
N ARG A 55 5.59 -9.13 16.04
CA ARG A 55 4.64 -8.83 17.13
C ARG A 55 5.08 -7.67 18.05
N TYR A 56 6.36 -7.28 18.00
CA TYR A 56 6.99 -6.25 18.84
C TYR A 56 7.23 -4.93 18.09
N LEU A 57 6.31 -4.55 17.20
CA LEU A 57 6.45 -3.32 16.42
C LEU A 57 5.49 -2.24 16.91
N HIS A 58 6.01 -1.02 17.03
CA HIS A 58 5.21 0.16 17.33
C HIS A 58 4.92 0.93 16.04
N GLN A 59 3.65 1.28 15.86
CA GLN A 59 3.26 2.16 14.77
C GLN A 59 3.74 3.59 15.07
N LEU A 60 4.35 4.22 14.07
CA LEU A 60 4.88 5.57 14.22
C LEU A 60 3.73 6.56 14.51
N PRO A 61 3.89 7.47 15.47
CA PRO A 61 2.89 8.50 15.72
C PRO A 61 2.82 9.45 14.52
N ASN A 62 1.62 9.71 14.02
CA ASN A 62 1.32 10.71 12.98
C ASN A 62 1.96 10.44 11.59
N ILE A 63 2.71 9.35 11.44
CA ILE A 63 3.40 8.97 10.20
C ILE A 63 2.97 7.57 9.83
N ARG A 64 2.64 7.35 8.55
CA ARG A 64 2.36 6.03 8.01
C ARG A 64 3.25 5.79 6.81
N ILE A 65 3.95 4.67 6.80
CA ILE A 65 4.81 4.26 5.70
C ILE A 65 4.13 3.09 4.99
N PHE A 66 3.83 3.28 3.72
CA PHE A 66 3.19 2.29 2.86
C PHE A 66 4.17 1.84 1.77
N ARG A 67 4.39 0.53 1.68
CA ARG A 67 5.22 -0.09 0.64
C ARG A 67 4.36 -1.03 -0.20
N MET A 68 4.47 -0.95 -1.53
CA MET A 68 3.88 -1.95 -2.44
C MET A 68 4.97 -2.58 -3.30
N GLU A 69 4.90 -3.90 -3.46
CA GLU A 69 5.85 -4.67 -4.27
C GLU A 69 5.40 -4.72 -5.74
N ALA A 70 5.19 -3.56 -6.34
CA ALA A 70 4.92 -3.46 -7.78
C ALA A 70 5.14 -2.06 -8.36
N SER A 71 5.44 -2.05 -9.66
CA SER A 71 5.44 -0.87 -10.50
C SER A 71 4.03 -0.32 -10.71
N LEU A 72 3.94 0.98 -10.98
CA LEU A 72 2.69 1.73 -11.05
C LEU A 72 2.30 1.99 -12.51
N TYR A 73 1.43 1.15 -13.03
CA TYR A 73 0.94 1.27 -14.40
C TYR A 73 -0.55 0.98 -14.48
N PHE A 74 -1.15 1.10 -15.66
CA PHE A 74 -2.59 0.95 -15.86
C PHE A 74 -3.19 -0.26 -15.11
N ALA A 75 -2.60 -1.45 -15.24
CA ALA A 75 -3.15 -2.67 -14.65
C ALA A 75 -3.04 -2.73 -13.10
N THR A 76 -2.03 -2.08 -12.50
CA THR A 76 -1.79 -2.13 -11.05
C THR A 76 -2.30 -0.90 -10.30
N SER A 77 -2.49 0.22 -10.99
CA SER A 77 -2.84 1.52 -10.41
C SER A 77 -4.11 1.49 -9.55
N ALA A 78 -5.16 0.78 -10.00
CA ALA A 78 -6.39 0.60 -9.23
C ALA A 78 -6.18 -0.23 -7.96
N ILE A 79 -5.38 -1.30 -8.05
CA ILE A 79 -5.05 -2.18 -6.93
C ILE A 79 -4.24 -1.40 -5.88
N PHE A 80 -3.25 -0.61 -6.32
CA PHE A 80 -2.45 0.25 -5.45
C PHE A 80 -3.33 1.20 -4.63
N LYS A 81 -4.23 1.93 -5.31
CA LYS A 81 -5.12 2.89 -4.64
C LYS A 81 -6.01 2.21 -3.60
N ASN A 82 -6.64 1.10 -3.96
CA ASN A 82 -7.54 0.37 -3.07
C ASN A 82 -6.79 -0.20 -1.85
N LYS A 83 -5.59 -0.73 -2.06
CA LYS A 83 -4.75 -1.25 -0.97
C LYS A 83 -4.27 -0.14 -0.06
N LEU A 84 -3.83 0.99 -0.62
CA LEU A 84 -3.41 2.15 0.16
C LEU A 84 -4.54 2.65 1.08
N TYR A 85 -5.76 2.78 0.55
CA TYR A 85 -6.89 3.28 1.33
C TYR A 85 -7.36 2.29 2.38
N LYS A 86 -7.22 0.99 2.11
CA LYS A 86 -7.53 -0.07 3.07
C LYS A 86 -6.52 -0.11 4.22
N GLU A 87 -5.22 -0.02 3.92
CA GLU A 87 -4.15 -0.14 4.91
C GLU A 87 -3.99 1.15 5.74
N VAL A 88 -3.97 2.32 5.08
CA VAL A 88 -3.74 3.61 5.75
C VAL A 88 -5.03 4.12 6.36
N CYS A 89 -5.95 4.56 5.50
CA CYS A 89 -7.34 4.98 5.74
C CYS A 89 -7.84 5.70 4.46
N ASP A 90 -9.15 5.75 4.23
CA ASP A 90 -9.73 6.62 3.20
C ASP A 90 -9.69 8.08 3.69
N PRO A 91 -9.08 9.03 2.94
CA PRO A 91 -9.06 10.44 3.32
C PRO A 91 -10.45 11.02 3.58
N ARG A 92 -11.51 10.49 2.97
CA ARG A 92 -12.90 10.92 3.23
C ARG A 92 -13.36 10.61 4.64
N GLN A 93 -12.88 9.51 5.22
CA GLN A 93 -13.22 9.12 6.59
C GLN A 93 -12.43 9.97 7.60
N LEU A 94 -11.16 10.29 7.29
CA LEU A 94 -10.34 11.19 8.08
C LEU A 94 -10.95 12.59 8.19
N ALA A 95 -11.50 13.12 7.10
CA ALA A 95 -12.20 14.41 7.11
C ALA A 95 -13.39 14.39 8.08
N LYS A 96 -14.19 13.32 8.07
CA LYS A 96 -15.36 13.17 8.92
C LYS A 96 -14.99 13.00 10.39
N SER A 97 -13.94 12.24 10.70
CA SER A 97 -13.49 12.07 12.09
C SER A 97 -12.88 13.37 12.64
N ALA A 98 -12.10 14.11 11.84
CA ALA A 98 -11.58 15.41 12.25
C ALA A 98 -12.69 16.46 12.47
N GLU A 99 -13.74 16.42 11.65
CA GLU A 99 -14.94 17.27 11.84
C GLU A 99 -15.75 16.88 13.08
N MET A 100 -15.84 15.58 13.40
CA MET A 100 -16.51 15.10 14.62
C MET A 100 -15.71 15.38 15.89
N GLU A 101 -14.39 15.25 15.87
CA GLU A 101 -13.52 15.59 17.01
C GLU A 101 -13.58 17.09 17.34
N LYS A 102 -13.66 17.97 16.33
CA LYS A 102 -13.87 19.42 16.54
C LYS A 102 -15.22 19.76 17.20
N LYS A 103 -16.23 18.88 17.10
CA LYS A 103 -17.54 19.08 17.74
C LYS A 103 -17.63 18.55 19.17
N ASN A 104 -16.76 17.61 19.57
CA ASN A 104 -16.84 16.90 20.84
C ASN A 104 -15.74 17.27 21.86
N GLY A 105 -15.12 18.45 21.72
CA GLY A 105 -14.08 18.89 22.65
C GLY A 105 -14.61 19.14 24.07
N ILE A 106 -14.66 18.11 24.93
CA ILE A 106 -14.77 18.20 26.39
C ILE A 106 -13.96 17.05 27.06
N GLU A 107 -12.87 17.46 27.71
CA GLU A 107 -12.36 17.07 29.04
C GLU A 107 -12.00 15.60 29.36
N TYR A 108 -10.69 15.36 29.54
CA TYR A 108 -10.12 14.16 30.15
C TYR A 108 -10.31 14.23 31.68
N THR A 109 -10.98 13.24 32.27
CA THR A 109 -10.77 12.87 33.68
C THR A 109 -10.02 11.54 33.73
N GLU A 110 -8.82 11.58 34.30
CA GLU A 110 -8.07 10.38 34.67
C GLU A 110 -8.83 9.62 35.75
N ASN A 111 -9.13 8.34 35.52
CA ASN A 111 -9.17 7.34 36.58
C ASN A 111 -8.84 5.97 35.98
N GLY A 112 -7.90 5.29 36.63
CA GLY A 112 -7.33 4.03 36.18
C GLY A 112 -8.27 2.83 36.27
N GLY A 113 -7.92 1.80 35.50
CA GLY A 113 -8.50 0.46 35.53
C GLY A 113 -8.07 -0.32 34.30
N ASP A 114 -7.39 -1.46 34.51
CA ASP A 114 -6.86 -2.38 33.51
C ASP A 114 -7.93 -2.93 32.56
N GLU A 115 -8.11 -2.36 31.36
CA GLU A 115 -8.82 -3.03 30.26
C GLU A 115 -8.25 -2.62 28.87
N ASP A 116 -7.89 -3.64 28.08
CA ASP A 116 -7.70 -3.71 26.63
C ASP A 116 -7.25 -2.42 25.87
N VAL A 117 -5.94 -2.35 25.61
CA VAL A 117 -5.27 -1.31 24.80
C VAL A 117 -5.55 -1.51 23.30
N THR A 118 -6.81 -1.35 22.84
CA THR A 118 -7.13 -1.44 21.39
C THR A 118 -7.97 -0.30 20.81
N LYS A 119 -8.22 0.79 21.54
CA LYS A 119 -8.81 2.01 20.96
C LYS A 119 -8.08 3.27 21.42
N ARG A 120 -6.81 3.40 21.03
CA ARG A 120 -6.20 4.74 21.02
C ARG A 120 -6.88 5.55 19.92
N PRO A 121 -7.35 6.79 20.18
CA PRO A 121 -7.81 7.68 19.12
C PRO A 121 -6.69 7.74 18.09
N GLN A 122 -7.04 7.47 16.84
CA GLN A 122 -6.11 7.36 15.73
C GLN A 122 -5.40 8.71 15.62
N ARG A 123 -4.22 8.83 16.25
CA ARG A 123 -3.48 10.09 16.32
C ARG A 123 -3.40 10.67 14.91
N GLU A 124 -3.83 11.93 14.78
CA GLU A 124 -4.00 12.63 13.50
C GLU A 124 -2.83 12.31 12.56
N LEU A 125 -3.13 11.57 11.48
CA LEU A 125 -2.15 11.29 10.45
C LEU A 125 -1.70 12.63 9.86
N LYS A 126 -0.40 12.90 9.86
CA LYS A 126 0.17 14.13 9.28
C LYS A 126 1.01 13.84 8.06
N TYR A 127 1.72 12.71 8.05
CA TYR A 127 2.60 12.33 6.95
C TYR A 127 2.29 10.91 6.46
N LEU A 128 2.14 10.79 5.15
CA LEU A 128 2.07 9.52 4.44
C LEU A 128 3.33 9.37 3.59
N VAL A 129 4.18 8.42 3.96
CA VAL A 129 5.37 8.06 3.19
C VAL A 129 5.01 6.88 2.28
N ILE A 130 5.19 7.04 0.98
CA ILE A 130 5.06 5.96 0.02
C ILE A 130 6.46 5.50 -0.35
N ASP A 131 6.82 4.29 0.07
CA ASP A 131 8.09 3.66 -0.30
C ASP A 131 8.00 3.10 -1.72
N CYS A 132 8.74 3.73 -2.63
CA CYS A 132 8.82 3.40 -4.05
C CYS A 132 10.05 2.55 -4.39
N SER A 133 10.73 1.95 -3.41
CA SER A 133 11.95 1.15 -3.63
C SER A 133 11.79 0.00 -4.63
N LEU A 134 10.59 -0.56 -4.76
CA LEU A 134 10.26 -1.66 -5.68
C LEU A 134 9.50 -1.18 -6.93
N VAL A 135 9.36 0.13 -7.12
CA VAL A 135 8.73 0.72 -8.30
C VAL A 135 9.82 0.91 -9.37
N SER A 136 9.81 0.04 -10.38
CA SER A 136 10.80 0.08 -11.46
C SER A 136 10.41 0.99 -12.63
N TYR A 137 9.12 1.23 -12.82
CA TYR A 137 8.60 2.15 -13.83
C TYR A 137 7.22 2.69 -13.42
N VAL A 138 6.84 3.83 -14.00
CA VAL A 138 5.53 4.45 -13.81
C VAL A 138 4.99 4.91 -15.15
N ASP A 139 3.75 4.55 -15.50
CA ASP A 139 3.08 5.05 -16.71
C ASP A 139 2.20 6.28 -16.44
N ILE A 140 1.57 6.83 -17.48
CA ILE A 140 0.69 8.00 -17.38
C ILE A 140 -0.48 7.75 -16.40
N ASN A 141 -1.03 6.53 -16.34
CA ASN A 141 -2.13 6.20 -15.44
C ASN A 141 -1.65 6.07 -14.00
N GLY A 142 -0.48 5.47 -13.77
CA GLY A 142 0.19 5.44 -12.47
C GLY A 142 0.44 6.84 -11.94
N MET A 143 0.96 7.75 -12.76
CA MET A 143 1.16 9.15 -12.38
C MET A 143 -0.16 9.86 -12.04
N LYS A 144 -1.22 9.66 -12.84
CA LYS A 144 -2.55 10.22 -12.55
C LYS A 144 -3.09 9.75 -11.20
N VAL A 145 -2.93 8.46 -10.89
CA VAL A 145 -3.37 7.91 -9.60
C VAL A 145 -2.56 8.47 -8.44
N LEU A 146 -1.23 8.58 -8.56
CA LEU A 146 -0.38 9.20 -7.54
C LEU A 146 -0.75 10.68 -7.30
N ALA A 147 -0.97 11.44 -8.38
CA ALA A 147 -1.38 12.83 -8.30
C ALA A 147 -2.76 12.97 -7.63
N GLN A 148 -3.70 12.08 -7.96
CA GLN A 148 -5.00 12.03 -7.33
C GLN A 148 -4.90 11.74 -5.82
N ILE A 149 -4.15 10.71 -5.43
CA ILE A 149 -3.94 10.34 -4.03
C ILE A 149 -3.34 11.51 -3.25
N THR A 150 -2.29 12.14 -3.79
CA THR A 150 -1.63 13.30 -3.18
C THR A 150 -2.62 14.45 -2.98
N LYS A 151 -3.48 14.72 -3.97
CA LYS A 151 -4.52 15.76 -3.88
C LYS A 151 -5.58 15.42 -2.84
N GLU A 152 -6.00 14.16 -2.75
CA GLU A 152 -7.02 13.71 -1.78
C GLU A 152 -6.51 13.78 -0.35
N PHE A 153 -5.28 13.34 -0.08
CA PHE A 153 -4.66 13.45 1.24
C PHE A 153 -4.34 14.90 1.64
N ARG A 154 -3.92 15.75 0.68
CA ARG A 154 -3.69 17.17 0.95
C ARG A 154 -4.95 17.89 1.45
N LYS A 155 -6.15 17.50 0.99
CA LYS A 155 -7.42 18.09 1.46
C LYS A 155 -7.68 17.87 2.95
N VAL A 156 -7.13 16.80 3.51
CA VAL A 156 -7.23 16.46 4.94
C VAL A 156 -5.96 16.79 5.71
N ASN A 157 -5.14 17.71 5.18
CA ASN A 157 -3.90 18.18 5.80
C ASN A 157 -2.85 17.08 6.03
N VAL A 158 -2.90 15.99 5.25
CA VAL A 158 -1.88 14.94 5.23
C VAL A 158 -0.90 15.23 4.11
N THR A 159 0.38 15.32 4.46
CA THR A 159 1.46 15.48 3.49
C THR A 159 1.89 14.11 2.97
N VAL A 160 1.80 13.91 1.65
CA VAL A 160 2.30 12.70 0.99
C VAL A 160 3.72 12.93 0.52
N VAL A 161 4.64 12.05 0.89
CA VAL A 161 6.04 12.05 0.43
C VAL A 161 6.37 10.73 -0.23
N LEU A 162 7.16 10.78 -1.29
CA LEU A 162 7.67 9.59 -1.98
C LEU A 162 9.10 9.33 -1.51
N ALA A 163 9.41 8.09 -1.15
CA ALA A 163 10.73 7.67 -0.70
C ALA A 163 11.32 6.65 -1.68
N ARG A 164 12.66 6.63 -1.79
CA ARG A 164 13.43 5.65 -2.58
C ARG A 164 12.97 5.48 -4.03
N CYS A 165 12.49 6.55 -4.67
CA CYS A 165 12.17 6.53 -6.09
C CYS A 165 13.43 6.23 -6.92
N SER A 166 13.31 5.31 -7.88
CA SER A 166 14.42 4.95 -8.77
C SER A 166 14.68 6.06 -9.81
N ARG A 167 15.93 6.21 -10.26
CA ARG A 167 16.30 7.25 -11.25
C ARG A 167 15.47 7.15 -12.54
N ASN A 168 15.17 5.93 -12.98
CA ASN A 168 14.36 5.67 -14.17
C ASN A 168 12.90 6.14 -14.07
N VAL A 169 12.43 6.45 -12.85
CA VAL A 169 11.07 6.97 -12.60
C VAL A 169 11.06 8.50 -12.48
N ILE A 170 12.19 9.10 -12.08
CA ILE A 170 12.28 10.55 -11.78
C ILE A 170 12.87 11.34 -12.96
N CYS A 171 13.79 10.72 -13.71
CA CYS A 171 14.46 11.32 -14.87
C CYS A 171 13.65 11.14 -16.14
#